data_AF-A0A5M5X3F3-F1
#
_entry.id   AF-A0A5M5X3F3-F1
#
_cell.length_a   1.000
_cell.length_b   1.000
_cell.length_c   1.000
_cell.angle_alpha   90.00
_cell.angle_beta   90.00
_cell.angle_gamma   90.00
#
_symmetry.space_group_name_H-M   'P 1'
#
loop_
_entity.id
_entity.type
_entity.pdbx_description
1 polymer ?
#
loop_
_entity_poly.entity_id
_entity_poly.type
_entity_poly.pdbx_seq_one_letter_code
_entity_poly.pdbx_strand_id
1 'polypeptide(L)'
;MKGIDKIWMYLYLLAVALTGCDDENETMSLPESPTTVTIMGYEDSFIETRASNVINRDGLGKRYGDIYIRQRKDATGTTEDSFVEVVAWGKYQVPEGQYGVLEHVADIANSKKLEWEDSKQRYVFQALNVPKNILYEDQPSNVEIDMKGAGNGNTEESRASGKVTFAGGIEALKGGLEYFVGAGVGPWQLLDNGEGIVVTLRRQVAKVQFSSISRLLQDGSKDYSITKCTIIFPNQPQEASFNFDEFHKEYDDMNSIPNSRIGDFATLHPTTEPNKTGVEFEWLKNLDNVLIDGRPISNDFENDTNIVRSVYLMPFKYWETDHKYEEQAGFFIVKLPGNGSEQERVYTGNLLGSNSSNSHYLRAGHYADVSLTLTDGTEAGGTGSMIIKWNKEEKEEVPHHPVPGIYKAEEAKLLLEALQKNDASVIPKNCYKQEMIDGKTVNVIRLFTNIDWSQITEELHIPDSFVLVCQGYKIQLGKEGKITGEITEELHVITSVT
;
A
#
# COMPACT_ATOMS: atom_id res chain seq x y z
N MET A 1 39.22 -17.73 8.66
CA MET A 1 39.68 -16.44 8.13
C MET A 1 38.48 -15.68 7.58
N LYS A 2 37.70 -15.04 8.46
CA LYS A 2 36.50 -14.26 8.11
C LYS A 2 36.28 -13.27 9.23
N GLY A 3 36.54 -11.99 8.98
CA GLY A 3 36.34 -10.93 9.99
C GLY A 3 37.25 -9.72 9.81
N ILE A 4 38.46 -9.92 9.27
CA ILE A 4 39.45 -8.83 9.10
C ILE A 4 39.29 -8.12 7.74
N ASP A 5 38.89 -8.82 6.67
CA ASP A 5 38.79 -8.21 5.32
C ASP A 5 37.58 -7.27 5.16
N LYS A 6 36.53 -7.41 5.97
CA LYS A 6 35.37 -6.49 5.95
C LYS A 6 35.71 -5.13 6.54
N ILE A 7 36.58 -5.08 7.55
CA ILE A 7 36.98 -3.82 8.20
C ILE A 7 37.88 -3.00 7.28
N TRP A 8 38.76 -3.66 6.51
CA TRP A 8 39.60 -2.98 5.51
C TRP A 8 38.80 -2.43 4.32
N MET A 9 37.72 -3.11 3.89
CA MET A 9 36.87 -2.61 2.80
C MET A 9 36.01 -1.40 3.23
N TYR A 10 35.51 -1.37 4.48
CA TYR A 10 34.84 -0.19 5.04
C TYR A 10 35.83 0.96 5.31
N LEU A 11 37.07 0.67 5.72
CA LEU A 11 38.12 1.70 5.84
C LEU A 11 38.59 2.23 4.49
N TYR A 12 38.55 1.45 3.41
CA TYR A 12 38.90 1.94 2.07
C TYR A 12 37.79 2.79 1.45
N LEU A 13 36.51 2.45 1.66
CA LEU A 13 35.39 3.30 1.25
C LEU A 13 35.29 4.58 2.09
N LEU A 14 35.67 4.55 3.37
CA LEU A 14 35.75 5.76 4.19
C LEU A 14 37.00 6.59 3.87
N ALA A 15 38.13 5.96 3.49
CA ALA A 15 39.36 6.67 3.11
C ALA A 15 39.24 7.36 1.75
N VAL A 16 38.50 6.80 0.79
CA VAL A 16 38.18 7.50 -0.47
C VAL A 16 37.16 8.63 -0.25
N ALA A 17 36.40 8.59 0.85
CA ALA A 17 35.52 9.69 1.28
C ALA A 17 36.18 10.70 2.24
N LEU A 18 37.41 10.46 2.72
CA LEU A 18 38.08 11.28 3.75
C LEU A 18 39.52 11.71 3.43
N THR A 19 40.08 11.40 2.25
CA THR A 19 41.27 12.13 1.78
C THR A 19 40.85 13.46 1.17
N GLY A 20 40.74 14.48 2.02
CA GLY A 20 40.48 15.84 1.59
C GLY A 20 40.16 16.80 2.72
N CYS A 21 40.91 16.76 3.82
CA CYS A 21 41.04 17.91 4.73
C CYS A 21 42.28 17.71 5.60
N ASP A 22 43.42 18.16 5.11
CA ASP A 22 44.45 18.77 5.95
C ASP A 22 44.92 20.05 5.23
N ASP A 23 45.03 21.11 6.02
CA ASP A 23 45.13 22.51 5.63
C ASP A 23 46.22 22.83 4.57
N GLU A 24 45.80 23.05 3.33
CA GLU A 24 46.30 24.13 2.49
C GLU A 24 45.09 24.76 1.79
N ASN A 25 45.07 26.10 1.68
CA ASN A 25 44.11 26.85 0.86
C ASN A 25 44.33 26.57 -0.64
N GLU A 26 44.27 25.30 -1.04
CA GLU A 26 43.91 24.98 -2.41
C GLU A 26 42.42 25.28 -2.53
N THR A 27 42.12 26.42 -3.13
CA THR A 27 40.85 26.63 -3.80
C THR A 27 40.50 25.34 -4.53
N MET A 28 39.50 24.58 -4.04
CA MET A 28 38.88 23.54 -4.84
C MET A 28 38.62 24.19 -6.19
N SER A 29 39.35 23.76 -7.22
CA SER A 29 39.18 24.28 -8.56
C SER A 29 37.80 23.83 -9.00
N LEU A 30 36.82 24.72 -8.80
CA LEU A 30 35.45 24.52 -9.22
C LEU A 30 35.50 24.19 -10.71
N PRO A 31 34.89 23.10 -11.16
CA PRO A 31 34.96 22.75 -12.57
C PRO A 31 34.36 23.91 -13.38
N GLU A 32 35.19 24.53 -14.22
CA GLU A 32 34.78 25.55 -15.19
C GLU A 32 34.08 24.93 -16.41
N SER A 33 33.88 23.61 -16.41
CA SER A 33 33.31 22.82 -17.49
C SER A 33 32.22 21.89 -16.97
N PRO A 34 31.23 21.53 -17.81
CA PRO A 34 30.16 20.65 -17.41
C PRO A 34 30.66 19.32 -16.83
N THR A 35 30.11 18.92 -15.70
CA THR A 35 30.46 17.68 -14.99
C THR A 35 29.28 16.72 -15.00
N THR A 36 29.49 15.46 -15.37
CA THR A 36 28.40 14.47 -15.41
C THR A 36 27.82 14.21 -14.02
N VAL A 37 26.49 14.17 -13.93
CA VAL A 37 25.78 13.80 -12.70
C VAL A 37 25.83 12.27 -12.52
N THR A 38 26.37 11.81 -11.39
CA THR A 38 26.26 10.40 -10.98
C THR A 38 24.94 10.19 -10.24
N ILE A 39 24.17 9.15 -10.58
CA ILE A 39 22.83 8.95 -10.01
C ILE A 39 22.77 7.65 -9.23
N MET A 40 22.43 7.77 -7.95
CA MET A 40 22.19 6.63 -7.07
C MET A 40 20.71 6.42 -6.80
N GLY A 41 20.20 5.21 -6.99
CA GLY A 41 18.81 4.83 -6.76
C GLY A 41 18.60 4.07 -5.45
N TYR A 42 17.59 4.49 -4.69
CA TYR A 42 17.03 3.74 -3.57
C TYR A 42 15.55 3.48 -3.83
N GLU A 43 15.05 2.36 -3.34
CA GLU A 43 13.63 2.02 -3.47
C GLU A 43 12.91 2.10 -2.11
N ASP A 44 11.65 2.52 -2.18
CA ASP A 44 10.67 2.31 -1.13
C ASP A 44 9.83 1.08 -1.49
N SER A 45 9.70 0.13 -0.55
CA SER A 45 9.04 -1.15 -0.79
C SER A 45 7.62 -1.15 -0.19
N PHE A 46 6.68 -1.92 -0.77
CA PHE A 46 5.34 -2.05 -0.18
C PHE A 46 5.34 -2.82 1.17
N ILE A 47 6.41 -3.57 1.48
CA ILE A 47 6.45 -4.52 2.61
C ILE A 47 7.37 -4.04 3.76
N GLU A 48 8.37 -3.19 3.49
CA GLU A 48 9.31 -2.70 4.50
C GLU A 48 9.24 -1.17 4.62
N THR A 49 8.88 -0.69 5.81
CA THR A 49 8.77 0.74 6.19
C THR A 49 10.13 1.42 6.42
N ARG A 50 11.24 0.79 6.01
CA ARG A 50 12.57 1.41 6.04
C ARG A 50 12.95 1.82 4.63
N ALA A 51 12.85 3.12 4.34
CA ALA A 51 13.55 3.71 3.20
C ALA A 51 15.06 3.50 3.38
N SER A 52 15.63 2.41 2.86
CA SER A 52 17.08 2.18 2.76
C SER A 52 17.45 0.85 2.08
N ASN A 53 16.68 0.36 1.11
CA ASN A 53 17.20 -0.66 0.20
C ASN A 53 17.72 0.03 -1.06
N VAL A 54 19.02 -0.11 -1.25
CA VAL A 54 19.70 0.23 -2.49
C VAL A 54 19.00 -0.52 -3.64
N ILE A 55 18.63 0.18 -4.72
CA ILE A 55 17.91 -0.46 -5.84
C ILE A 55 18.71 -1.66 -6.37
N ASN A 56 18.01 -2.72 -6.77
CA ASN A 56 18.58 -3.98 -7.26
C ASN A 56 19.32 -4.82 -6.22
N ARG A 57 19.26 -4.49 -4.93
CA ARG A 57 19.87 -5.32 -3.88
C ARG A 57 19.31 -6.75 -3.86
N ASP A 58 18.05 -6.92 -4.23
CA ASP A 58 17.34 -8.17 -4.38
C ASP A 58 17.51 -8.83 -5.77
N GLY A 59 18.25 -8.20 -6.68
CA GLY A 59 18.43 -8.64 -8.07
C GLY A 59 17.27 -8.29 -9.00
N LEU A 60 16.29 -7.50 -8.56
CA LEU A 60 15.09 -7.17 -9.35
C LEU A 60 15.18 -5.81 -10.08
N GLY A 61 16.36 -5.18 -10.12
CA GLY A 61 16.60 -3.87 -10.71
C GLY A 61 16.13 -3.74 -12.16
N LYS A 62 16.28 -4.81 -12.95
CA LYS A 62 15.79 -4.85 -14.35
C LYS A 62 14.29 -4.63 -14.48
N ARG A 63 13.49 -5.00 -13.47
CA ARG A 63 12.03 -4.87 -13.49
C ARG A 63 11.57 -3.40 -13.48
N TYR A 64 12.42 -2.49 -13.01
CA TYR A 64 12.17 -1.04 -13.08
C TYR A 64 12.28 -0.45 -14.49
N GLY A 65 12.84 -1.18 -15.46
CA GLY A 65 12.86 -0.75 -16.86
C GLY A 65 13.52 0.61 -17.10
N ASP A 66 12.91 1.42 -17.96
CA ASP A 66 13.44 2.71 -18.39
C ASP A 66 13.06 3.81 -17.40
N ILE A 67 14.03 4.42 -16.74
CA ILE A 67 13.84 5.53 -15.82
C ILE A 67 14.16 6.83 -16.56
N TYR A 68 13.15 7.67 -16.78
CA TYR A 68 13.31 8.97 -17.42
C TYR A 68 13.50 10.04 -16.37
N ILE A 69 14.59 10.80 -16.47
CA ILE A 69 14.95 11.86 -15.51
C ILE A 69 14.99 13.20 -16.25
N ARG A 70 14.16 14.13 -15.78
CA ARG A 70 14.11 15.53 -16.20
C ARG A 70 14.94 16.39 -15.27
N GLN A 71 15.85 17.19 -15.83
CA GLN A 71 16.64 18.18 -15.09
C GLN A 71 16.10 19.59 -15.36
N ARG A 72 15.86 20.35 -14.29
CA ARG A 72 15.36 21.73 -14.35
C ARG A 72 16.23 22.68 -13.57
N LYS A 73 16.43 23.89 -14.08
CA LYS A 73 17.08 24.97 -13.31
C LYS A 73 16.12 25.53 -12.26
N ASP A 74 16.64 25.69 -11.04
CA ASP A 74 15.96 26.41 -9.96
C ASP A 74 16.21 27.92 -10.09
N ALA A 75 15.17 28.75 -9.91
CA ALA A 75 15.31 30.21 -9.92
C ALA A 75 16.01 30.66 -8.63
N THR A 76 17.26 31.06 -8.71
CA THR A 76 17.93 31.66 -7.55
C THR A 76 17.24 32.98 -7.17
N GLY A 77 16.69 33.08 -5.97
CA GLY A 77 16.29 34.36 -5.35
C GLY A 77 14.82 34.78 -5.46
N THR A 78 13.92 33.92 -5.93
CA THR A 78 12.46 34.16 -5.88
C THR A 78 11.82 33.37 -4.74
N THR A 79 10.99 34.04 -3.94
CA THR A 79 10.22 33.44 -2.82
C THR A 79 9.05 32.56 -3.27
N GLU A 80 8.90 32.32 -4.56
CA GLU A 80 7.88 31.43 -5.13
C GLU A 80 8.57 30.29 -5.90
N ASP A 81 8.01 29.09 -5.76
CA ASP A 81 8.34 27.82 -6.42
C ASP A 81 8.26 27.89 -7.96
N SER A 82 9.05 28.77 -8.57
CA SER A 82 9.06 29.03 -9.99
C SER A 82 10.28 28.36 -10.62
N PHE A 83 10.07 27.13 -11.09
CA PHE A 83 11.05 26.43 -11.90
C PHE A 83 11.16 27.08 -13.28
N VAL A 84 12.36 27.43 -13.70
CA VAL A 84 12.55 28.37 -14.82
C VAL A 84 12.58 27.68 -16.18
N GLU A 85 13.22 26.51 -16.26
CA GLU A 85 13.55 25.90 -17.57
C GLU A 85 13.83 24.40 -17.43
N VAL A 86 13.37 23.62 -18.40
CA VAL A 86 13.81 22.22 -18.60
C VAL A 86 15.07 22.25 -19.46
N VAL A 87 16.20 21.77 -18.91
CA VAL A 87 17.51 21.89 -19.57
C VAL A 87 18.00 20.59 -20.20
N ALA A 88 17.59 19.45 -19.64
CA ALA A 88 17.99 18.14 -20.14
C ALA A 88 16.99 17.05 -19.75
N TRP A 89 17.01 16.00 -20.56
CA TRP A 89 16.35 14.72 -20.32
C TRP A 89 17.38 13.62 -20.45
N GLY A 90 17.34 12.64 -19.54
CA GLY A 90 18.15 11.44 -19.63
C GLY A 90 17.32 10.20 -19.38
N LYS A 91 17.54 9.17 -20.20
CA LYS A 91 17.04 7.81 -19.94
C LYS A 91 18.11 7.01 -19.22
N TYR A 92 17.71 6.35 -18.15
CA TYR A 92 18.57 5.55 -17.30
C TYR A 92 17.99 4.17 -17.05
N GLN A 93 18.84 3.20 -16.76
CA GLN A 93 18.45 1.85 -16.36
C GLN A 93 19.30 1.39 -15.18
N VAL A 94 18.79 0.39 -14.46
CA VAL A 94 19.56 -0.28 -13.41
C VAL A 94 20.42 -1.37 -14.05
N PRO A 95 21.76 -1.27 -14.02
CA PRO A 95 22.63 -2.24 -14.67
C PRO A 95 22.54 -3.62 -14.00
N GLU A 96 22.72 -4.66 -14.81
CA GLU A 96 22.78 -6.02 -14.28
C GLU A 96 24.00 -6.19 -13.36
N GLY A 97 23.78 -6.77 -12.17
CA GLY A 97 24.84 -7.04 -11.20
C GLY A 97 25.38 -5.81 -10.45
N GLN A 98 24.85 -4.62 -10.71
CA GLN A 98 25.19 -3.41 -9.95
C GLN A 98 24.06 -3.02 -8.99
N TYR A 99 24.44 -2.57 -7.80
CA TYR A 99 23.50 -2.09 -6.80
C TYR A 99 23.56 -0.59 -6.73
N GLY A 100 22.39 0.06 -6.73
CA GLY A 100 22.30 1.46 -6.35
C GLY A 100 22.68 2.45 -7.42
N VAL A 101 23.22 2.03 -8.55
CA VAL A 101 23.68 2.95 -9.61
C VAL A 101 22.69 2.90 -10.76
N LEU A 102 22.38 4.07 -11.31
CA LEU A 102 21.63 4.21 -12.56
C LEU A 102 22.59 4.60 -13.69
N GLU A 103 22.61 3.83 -14.78
CA GLU A 103 23.44 4.11 -15.94
C GLU A 103 22.62 4.70 -17.08
N HIS A 104 23.19 5.70 -17.75
CA HIS A 104 22.57 6.35 -18.91
C HIS A 104 22.52 5.39 -20.10
N VAL A 105 21.36 5.37 -20.77
CA VAL A 105 21.14 4.62 -22.00
C VAL A 105 21.00 5.58 -23.18
N ALA A 106 21.92 5.47 -24.13
CA ALA A 106 22.03 6.33 -25.30
C ALA A 106 21.31 5.73 -26.53
N ASP A 107 20.03 5.38 -26.39
CA ASP A 107 19.25 4.68 -27.42
C ASP A 107 18.01 5.46 -27.91
N ILE A 108 17.70 6.62 -27.31
CA ILE A 108 16.56 7.47 -27.70
C ILE A 108 17.05 8.86 -28.11
N ALA A 109 16.48 9.40 -29.19
CA ALA A 109 16.72 10.78 -29.62
C ALA A 109 16.35 11.76 -28.48
N ASN A 110 17.24 12.72 -28.18
CA ASN A 110 17.13 13.70 -27.09
C ASN A 110 17.42 13.19 -25.67
N SER A 111 17.71 11.90 -25.46
CA SER A 111 18.30 11.40 -24.19
C SER A 111 19.77 11.79 -24.10
N LYS A 112 20.17 12.49 -23.03
CA LYS A 112 21.55 12.89 -22.74
C LYS A 112 21.93 12.49 -21.31
N LYS A 113 23.23 12.35 -21.07
CA LYS A 113 23.75 12.35 -19.70
C LYS A 113 23.42 13.70 -19.07
N LEU A 114 22.88 13.67 -17.85
CA LEU A 114 22.64 14.87 -17.07
C LEU A 114 23.97 15.45 -16.59
N GLU A 115 24.07 16.77 -16.58
CA GLU A 115 25.32 17.48 -16.29
C GLU A 115 25.07 18.65 -15.34
N TRP A 116 26.01 18.86 -14.43
CA TRP A 116 26.19 20.11 -13.70
C TRP A 116 26.87 21.11 -14.63
N GLU A 117 26.18 22.17 -15.03
CA GLU A 117 26.76 23.21 -15.92
C GLU A 117 27.89 23.97 -15.23
N ASP A 118 27.68 24.31 -13.96
CA ASP A 118 28.65 24.96 -13.09
C ASP A 118 28.44 24.54 -11.61
N SER A 119 29.33 25.01 -10.73
CA SER A 119 29.32 24.61 -9.32
C SER A 119 28.20 25.21 -8.46
N LYS A 120 27.56 26.30 -8.91
CA LYS A 120 26.63 27.15 -8.13
C LYS A 120 25.19 27.10 -8.65
N GLN A 121 24.98 26.67 -9.89
CA GLN A 121 23.64 26.53 -10.43
C GLN A 121 22.92 25.39 -9.70
N ARG A 122 21.72 25.70 -9.19
CA ARG A 122 20.86 24.74 -8.53
C ARG A 122 19.94 24.06 -9.53
N TYR A 123 19.76 22.76 -9.37
CA TYR A 123 18.89 21.94 -10.21
C TYR A 123 17.92 21.11 -9.39
N VAL A 124 16.75 20.88 -9.97
CA VAL A 124 15.79 19.87 -9.52
C VAL A 124 15.74 18.76 -10.55
N PHE A 125 15.70 17.53 -10.05
CA PHE A 125 15.64 16.31 -10.83
C PHE A 125 14.32 15.62 -10.56
N GLN A 126 13.63 15.21 -11.62
CA GLN A 126 12.32 14.55 -11.54
C GLN A 126 12.36 13.28 -12.36
N ALA A 127 12.10 12.15 -11.71
CA ALA A 127 12.23 10.82 -12.30
C ALA A 127 10.88 10.11 -12.33
N LEU A 128 10.58 9.43 -13.45
CA LEU A 128 9.46 8.52 -13.58
C LEU A 128 9.87 7.37 -14.49
N ASN A 129 9.43 6.15 -14.21
CA ASN A 129 9.84 4.99 -15.00
C ASN A 129 8.71 4.38 -15.86
N VAL A 130 9.14 3.69 -16.91
CA VAL A 130 8.38 2.67 -17.62
C VAL A 130 8.91 1.31 -17.15
N PRO A 131 8.23 0.61 -16.23
CA PRO A 131 8.65 -0.70 -15.76
C PRO A 131 8.61 -1.72 -16.89
N LYS A 132 9.30 -2.84 -16.70
CA LYS A 132 9.27 -3.97 -17.63
C LYS A 132 8.06 -4.85 -17.38
N ASN A 133 7.55 -5.43 -18.45
CA ASN A 133 6.68 -6.59 -18.37
C ASN A 133 7.47 -7.76 -17.74
N ILE A 134 7.00 -8.27 -16.61
CA ILE A 134 7.75 -9.24 -15.79
C ILE A 134 7.78 -10.62 -16.46
N LEU A 135 6.81 -10.93 -17.31
CA LEU A 135 6.71 -12.22 -17.99
C LEU A 135 7.40 -12.21 -19.36
N TYR A 136 7.36 -11.07 -20.05
CA TYR A 136 7.83 -10.91 -21.43
C TYR A 136 8.57 -9.58 -21.61
N GLU A 137 9.90 -9.59 -21.47
CA GLU A 137 10.72 -8.36 -21.48
C GLU A 137 10.54 -7.46 -22.72
N ASP A 138 10.12 -8.03 -23.85
CA ASP A 138 9.89 -7.36 -25.14
C ASP A 138 8.46 -6.84 -25.34
N GLN A 139 7.54 -7.14 -24.41
CA GLN A 139 6.16 -6.69 -24.47
C GLN A 139 5.99 -5.35 -23.74
N PRO A 140 5.04 -4.51 -24.18
CA PRO A 140 4.73 -3.28 -23.49
C PRO A 140 4.29 -3.56 -22.05
N SER A 141 4.61 -2.62 -21.16
CA SER A 141 4.10 -2.61 -19.80
C SER A 141 2.80 -1.81 -19.75
N ASN A 142 2.21 -1.71 -18.56
CA ASN A 142 0.99 -0.94 -18.37
C ASN A 142 1.26 0.58 -18.24
N VAL A 143 2.50 1.01 -18.33
CA VAL A 143 2.90 2.41 -18.28
C VAL A 143 3.55 2.78 -19.59
N GLU A 144 3.08 3.86 -20.19
CA GLU A 144 3.63 4.40 -21.43
C GLU A 144 4.06 5.84 -21.18
N ILE A 145 5.25 6.20 -21.65
CA ILE A 145 5.73 7.59 -21.66
C ILE A 145 6.06 7.95 -23.10
N ASP A 146 5.36 8.98 -23.62
CA ASP A 146 5.67 9.57 -24.91
C ASP A 146 6.72 10.68 -24.73
N MET A 147 7.92 10.40 -25.21
CA MET A 147 9.05 11.32 -25.23
C MET A 147 9.12 12.15 -26.51
N LYS A 148 8.17 12.03 -27.46
CA LYS A 148 8.17 12.83 -28.71
C LYS A 148 8.09 14.33 -28.44
N GLY A 149 7.49 14.73 -27.32
CA GLY A 149 7.50 16.11 -26.84
C GLY A 149 8.75 16.49 -26.05
N ALA A 150 9.62 15.58 -25.63
CA ALA A 150 10.76 15.93 -24.76
C ALA A 150 11.83 16.76 -25.49
N GLY A 151 11.66 18.09 -25.48
CA GLY A 151 12.62 19.08 -25.94
C GLY A 151 12.89 20.13 -24.85
N ASN A 152 13.86 21.00 -25.08
CA ASN A 152 14.21 22.09 -24.16
C ASN A 152 13.28 23.33 -24.32
N GLY A 153 12.17 23.19 -25.04
CA GLY A 153 11.23 24.27 -25.32
C GLY A 153 10.09 24.34 -24.31
N ASN A 154 9.53 25.54 -24.11
CA ASN A 154 8.39 25.78 -23.20
C ASN A 154 7.01 25.71 -23.90
N THR A 155 6.89 25.05 -25.07
CA THR A 155 5.61 24.93 -25.80
C THR A 155 4.84 23.67 -25.39
N GLU A 156 3.51 23.64 -25.55
CA GLU A 156 2.70 22.46 -25.18
C GLU A 156 3.08 21.19 -25.96
N GLU A 157 3.56 21.35 -27.20
CA GLU A 157 4.11 20.27 -28.03
C GLU A 157 5.46 19.74 -27.52
N SER A 158 6.06 20.42 -26.54
CA SER A 158 7.34 20.05 -25.90
C SER A 158 7.17 19.30 -24.56
N ARG A 159 5.98 18.74 -24.29
CA ARG A 159 5.65 18.12 -23.00
C ARG A 159 5.74 16.61 -23.05
N ALA A 160 6.64 16.03 -22.26
CA ALA A 160 6.60 14.59 -21.98
C ALA A 160 5.32 14.27 -21.19
N SER A 161 4.55 13.32 -21.71
CA SER A 161 3.30 12.87 -21.11
C SER A 161 3.19 11.36 -21.25
N GLY A 162 2.25 10.77 -20.54
CA GLY A 162 2.11 9.33 -20.52
C GLY A 162 0.77 8.87 -20.03
N LYS A 163 0.64 7.55 -19.97
CA LYS A 163 -0.56 6.85 -19.57
C LYS A 163 -0.19 5.67 -18.68
N VAL A 164 -1.04 5.40 -17.70
CA VAL A 164 -1.02 4.19 -16.89
C VAL A 164 -2.34 3.44 -17.07
N THR A 165 -2.25 2.12 -17.22
CA THR A 165 -3.40 1.21 -17.27
C THR A 165 -3.41 0.36 -15.99
N PHE A 166 -4.45 0.47 -15.19
CA PHE A 166 -4.58 -0.24 -13.91
C PHE A 166 -5.02 -1.68 -14.13
N ALA A 167 -4.45 -2.60 -13.36
CA ALA A 167 -4.70 -4.02 -13.49
C ALA A 167 -4.44 -4.78 -12.18
N GLY A 168 -5.00 -5.98 -12.08
CA GLY A 168 -4.68 -6.95 -11.03
C GLY A 168 -4.34 -8.32 -11.61
N GLY A 169 -4.05 -9.27 -10.74
CA GLY A 169 -3.85 -10.65 -11.18
C GLY A 169 -2.62 -10.84 -12.04
N ILE A 170 -2.74 -11.75 -13.01
CA ILE A 170 -1.71 -12.01 -14.02
C ILE A 170 -1.41 -10.77 -14.87
N GLU A 171 -2.41 -9.95 -15.15
CA GLU A 171 -2.21 -8.73 -15.95
C GLU A 171 -1.37 -7.69 -15.21
N ALA A 172 -1.36 -7.69 -13.87
CA ALA A 172 -0.44 -6.85 -13.10
C ALA A 172 1.04 -7.30 -13.23
N LEU A 173 1.29 -8.62 -13.36
CA LEU A 173 2.62 -9.14 -13.67
C LEU A 173 3.08 -8.72 -15.07
N LYS A 174 2.20 -8.87 -16.07
CA LYS A 174 2.47 -8.41 -17.44
C LYS A 174 2.66 -6.89 -17.48
N GLY A 175 1.90 -6.15 -16.67
CA GLY A 175 1.94 -4.70 -16.66
C GLY A 175 3.10 -4.08 -15.91
N GLY A 176 3.80 -4.82 -15.05
CA GLY A 176 4.92 -4.32 -14.26
C GLY A 176 4.54 -3.22 -13.24
N LEU A 177 3.26 -3.05 -12.93
CA LEU A 177 2.74 -1.96 -12.07
C LEU A 177 3.31 -1.96 -10.66
N GLU A 178 3.72 -3.13 -10.16
CA GLU A 178 4.51 -3.23 -8.93
C GLU A 178 5.73 -2.31 -9.03
N TYR A 179 6.45 -2.25 -10.14
CA TYR A 179 7.68 -1.47 -10.26
C TYR A 179 7.46 -0.05 -10.80
N PHE A 180 6.23 0.45 -10.85
CA PHE A 180 5.96 1.81 -11.29
C PHE A 180 6.25 2.83 -10.17
N VAL A 181 7.32 3.59 -10.34
CA VAL A 181 7.92 4.50 -9.36
C VAL A 181 8.23 5.87 -9.94
N GLY A 182 8.26 6.86 -9.06
CA GLY A 182 8.69 8.22 -9.35
C GLY A 182 9.52 8.80 -8.20
N ALA A 183 10.21 9.90 -8.48
CA ALA A 183 11.00 10.63 -7.49
C ALA A 183 11.18 12.11 -7.88
N GLY A 184 11.29 12.98 -6.89
CA GLY A 184 11.70 14.37 -7.03
C GLY A 184 12.87 14.64 -6.10
N VAL A 185 13.94 15.27 -6.60
CA VAL A 185 15.18 15.49 -5.85
C VAL A 185 15.71 16.90 -6.08
N GLY A 186 16.24 17.52 -5.03
CA GLY A 186 16.73 18.89 -5.07
C GLY A 186 15.70 19.90 -4.59
N PRO A 187 16.03 21.21 -4.65
CA PRO A 187 17.12 21.80 -5.43
C PRO A 187 18.53 21.58 -4.87
N TRP A 188 19.43 21.01 -5.69
CA TRP A 188 20.82 20.71 -5.34
C TRP A 188 21.82 21.40 -6.27
N GLN A 189 23.04 21.61 -5.78
CA GLN A 189 24.16 22.17 -6.54
C GLN A 189 25.43 21.36 -6.30
N LEU A 190 26.32 21.34 -7.30
CA LEU A 190 27.55 20.56 -7.28
C LEU A 190 28.49 20.93 -6.12
N LEU A 191 28.62 22.22 -5.77
CA LEU A 191 29.50 22.68 -4.69
C LEU A 191 29.19 22.02 -3.34
N ASP A 192 27.91 21.85 -3.03
CA ASP A 192 27.48 21.37 -1.71
C ASP A 192 27.30 19.85 -1.65
N ASN A 193 27.06 19.21 -2.80
CA ASN A 193 26.61 17.80 -2.87
C ASN A 193 27.60 16.87 -3.59
N GLY A 194 28.63 17.43 -4.24
CA GLY A 194 29.51 16.66 -5.12
C GLY A 194 28.80 16.22 -6.41
N GLU A 195 29.44 15.32 -7.17
CA GLU A 195 28.95 14.91 -8.49
C GLU A 195 27.69 14.01 -8.42
N GLY A 196 27.43 13.43 -7.25
CA GLY A 196 26.40 12.42 -7.04
C GLY A 196 25.07 12.97 -6.56
N ILE A 197 23.97 12.43 -7.09
CA ILE A 197 22.62 12.63 -6.56
C ILE A 197 22.02 11.29 -6.09
N VAL A 198 21.29 11.31 -4.97
CA VAL A 198 20.51 10.18 -4.48
C VAL A 198 19.03 10.40 -4.82
N VAL A 199 18.42 9.41 -5.47
CA VAL A 199 17.01 9.40 -5.89
C VAL A 199 16.27 8.30 -5.14
N THR A 200 15.31 8.69 -4.29
CA THR A 200 14.43 7.76 -3.59
C THR A 200 13.17 7.52 -4.39
N LEU A 201 13.12 6.37 -5.06
CA LEU A 201 12.04 5.95 -5.94
C LEU A 201 10.86 5.42 -5.11
N ARG A 202 9.70 6.08 -5.22
CA ARG A 202 8.47 5.71 -4.52
C ARG A 202 7.39 5.28 -5.50
N ARG A 203 6.57 4.32 -5.10
CA ARG A 203 5.49 3.78 -5.94
C ARG A 203 4.44 4.85 -6.23
N GLN A 204 3.98 4.91 -7.49
CA GLN A 204 3.00 5.92 -7.93
C GLN A 204 1.56 5.42 -7.91
N VAL A 205 1.34 4.15 -7.55
CA VAL A 205 0.03 3.48 -7.50
C VAL A 205 -0.25 2.96 -6.10
N ALA A 206 -1.53 2.76 -5.83
CA ALA A 206 -2.02 2.06 -4.65
C ALA A 206 -2.10 0.55 -4.91
N LYS A 207 -1.88 -0.27 -3.88
CA LYS A 207 -1.97 -1.74 -3.98
C LYS A 207 -3.01 -2.29 -3.01
N VAL A 208 -3.88 -3.18 -3.51
CA VAL A 208 -4.78 -3.99 -2.68
C VAL A 208 -4.51 -5.45 -2.94
N GLN A 209 -4.05 -6.16 -1.92
CA GLN A 209 -3.76 -7.59 -1.97
C GLN A 209 -4.82 -8.37 -1.21
N PHE A 210 -5.37 -9.38 -1.86
CA PHE A 210 -6.31 -10.31 -1.26
C PHE A 210 -5.51 -11.54 -0.79
N SER A 211 -5.07 -11.52 0.47
CA SER A 211 -4.27 -12.61 1.05
C SER A 211 -5.06 -13.90 1.20
N SER A 212 -6.36 -13.79 1.53
CA SER A 212 -7.25 -14.93 1.63
C SER A 212 -8.68 -14.57 1.28
N ILE A 213 -9.38 -15.51 0.65
CA ILE A 213 -10.81 -15.43 0.38
C ILE A 213 -11.44 -16.73 0.88
N SER A 214 -12.41 -16.60 1.78
CA SER A 214 -13.18 -17.70 2.34
C SER A 214 -14.66 -17.44 2.18
N ARG A 215 -15.48 -18.50 2.25
CA ARG A 215 -16.93 -18.38 2.15
C ARG A 215 -17.62 -18.96 3.38
N LEU A 216 -18.62 -18.25 3.87
CA LEU A 216 -19.53 -18.70 4.91
C LEU A 216 -20.85 -19.08 4.24
N LEU A 217 -21.17 -20.36 4.27
CA LEU A 217 -22.40 -20.91 3.71
C LEU A 217 -23.60 -20.49 4.56
N GLN A 218 -24.80 -20.60 3.99
CA GLN A 218 -26.05 -20.22 4.64
C GLN A 218 -26.30 -20.99 5.96
N ASP A 219 -25.77 -22.21 6.08
CA ASP A 219 -25.84 -23.03 7.29
C ASP A 219 -24.80 -22.64 8.36
N GLY A 220 -24.00 -21.59 8.11
CA GLY A 220 -22.94 -21.11 9.00
C GLY A 220 -21.62 -21.90 8.91
N SER A 221 -21.53 -22.91 8.05
CA SER A 221 -20.28 -23.64 7.81
C SER A 221 -19.33 -22.85 6.91
N LYS A 222 -18.03 -23.07 7.08
CA LYS A 222 -16.99 -22.41 6.29
C LYS A 222 -16.56 -23.27 5.12
N ASP A 223 -16.63 -22.70 3.93
CA ASP A 223 -16.08 -23.24 2.70
C ASP A 223 -14.69 -22.64 2.43
N TYR A 224 -13.69 -23.51 2.42
CA TYR A 224 -12.29 -23.20 2.15
C TYR A 224 -11.84 -23.63 0.74
N SER A 225 -12.77 -24.13 -0.08
CA SER A 225 -12.50 -24.69 -1.41
C SER A 225 -12.34 -23.63 -2.51
N ILE A 226 -12.54 -22.35 -2.19
CA ILE A 226 -12.31 -21.25 -3.13
C ILE A 226 -10.85 -21.28 -3.57
N THR A 227 -10.65 -21.59 -4.84
CA THR A 227 -9.33 -21.61 -5.49
C THR A 227 -9.16 -20.45 -6.46
N LYS A 228 -10.28 -19.89 -6.95
CA LYS A 228 -10.29 -18.72 -7.82
C LYS A 228 -11.61 -17.94 -7.76
N CYS A 229 -11.56 -16.66 -8.05
CA CYS A 229 -12.74 -15.81 -8.27
C CYS A 229 -12.37 -14.56 -9.06
N THR A 230 -13.36 -13.88 -9.63
CA THR A 230 -13.17 -12.57 -10.26
C THR A 230 -13.49 -11.47 -9.27
N ILE A 231 -12.63 -10.45 -9.18
CA ILE A 231 -12.82 -9.26 -8.35
C ILE A 231 -12.87 -8.03 -9.25
N ILE A 232 -13.84 -7.15 -9.02
CA ILE A 232 -14.11 -5.96 -9.83
C ILE A 232 -14.20 -4.74 -8.92
N PHE A 233 -13.46 -3.68 -9.25
CA PHE A 233 -13.60 -2.34 -8.67
C PHE A 233 -14.32 -1.43 -9.67
N PRO A 234 -15.67 -1.43 -9.71
CA PRO A 234 -16.46 -0.78 -10.77
C PRO A 234 -16.26 0.74 -10.86
N ASN A 235 -15.93 1.39 -9.74
CA ASN A 235 -15.77 2.84 -9.65
C ASN A 235 -14.32 3.30 -9.82
N GLN A 236 -13.38 2.37 -9.99
CA GLN A 236 -11.98 2.70 -10.25
C GLN A 236 -11.77 2.92 -11.76
N PRO A 237 -11.01 3.95 -12.15
CA PRO A 237 -10.63 4.14 -13.54
C PRO A 237 -9.72 2.98 -13.99
N GLN A 238 -9.91 2.51 -15.21
CA GLN A 238 -9.01 1.54 -15.83
C GLN A 238 -7.72 2.19 -16.31
N GLU A 239 -7.75 3.49 -16.57
CA GLU A 239 -6.64 4.21 -17.17
C GLU A 239 -6.55 5.64 -16.59
N ALA A 240 -5.33 6.15 -16.48
CA ALA A 240 -5.08 7.55 -16.17
C ALA A 240 -3.94 8.10 -17.04
N SER A 241 -4.03 9.38 -17.39
CA SER A 241 -2.93 10.11 -18.04
C SER A 241 -2.13 10.91 -17.02
N PHE A 242 -0.87 11.20 -17.33
CA PHE A 242 -0.04 12.10 -16.54
C PHE A 242 0.84 12.95 -17.45
N ASN A 243 1.36 14.04 -16.91
CA ASN A 243 2.37 14.86 -17.56
C ASN A 243 3.43 15.29 -16.56
N PHE A 244 4.65 15.53 -17.04
CA PHE A 244 5.73 15.94 -16.15
C PHE A 244 5.57 17.38 -15.65
N ASP A 245 4.74 18.23 -16.24
CA ASP A 245 4.60 19.62 -15.77
C ASP A 245 3.86 19.71 -14.43
N GLU A 246 3.00 18.74 -14.15
CA GLU A 246 2.29 18.57 -12.88
C GLU A 246 3.01 17.63 -11.90
N PHE A 247 4.33 17.55 -12.02
CA PHE A 247 5.16 16.71 -11.18
C PHE A 247 5.50 17.42 -9.86
N HIS A 248 5.18 16.79 -8.74
CA HIS A 248 5.38 17.34 -7.41
C HIS A 248 6.86 17.27 -6.99
N LYS A 249 7.27 18.22 -6.13
CA LYS A 249 8.56 18.14 -5.42
C LYS A 249 8.46 17.11 -4.29
N GLU A 250 9.59 16.56 -3.88
CA GLU A 250 9.66 15.96 -2.54
C GLU A 250 9.50 17.09 -1.52
N TYR A 251 8.54 16.93 -0.61
CA TYR A 251 8.22 17.95 0.39
C TYR A 251 9.07 17.76 1.64
N ASP A 252 9.73 18.84 2.07
CA ASP A 252 10.57 18.83 3.28
C ASP A 252 9.75 18.68 4.58
N ASP A 253 8.48 19.13 4.59
CA ASP A 253 7.56 19.03 5.72
C ASP A 253 6.30 18.25 5.34
N MET A 254 6.17 17.04 5.88
CA MET A 254 4.99 16.18 5.67
C MET A 254 3.69 16.82 6.17
N ASN A 255 3.73 17.79 7.09
CA ASN A 255 2.53 18.46 7.61
C ASN A 255 1.92 19.48 6.62
N SER A 256 2.67 19.88 5.60
CA SER A 256 2.24 20.85 4.57
C SER A 256 1.54 20.20 3.37
N ILE A 257 1.61 18.87 3.25
CA ILE A 257 1.12 18.13 2.10
C ILE A 257 -0.37 17.82 2.27
N PRO A 258 -1.23 18.09 1.26
CA PRO A 258 -2.57 17.58 1.27
C PRO A 258 -2.55 16.07 1.52
N ASN A 259 -3.38 15.58 2.44
CA ASN A 259 -3.40 14.16 2.82
C ASN A 259 -3.66 13.18 1.65
N SER A 260 -4.17 13.66 0.52
CA SER A 260 -4.35 12.89 -0.72
C SER A 260 -3.07 12.75 -1.56
N ARG A 261 -2.04 13.55 -1.29
CA ARG A 261 -0.81 13.70 -2.11
C ARG A 261 0.49 13.31 -1.39
N ILE A 262 0.38 12.48 -0.35
CA ILE A 262 1.56 12.01 0.38
C ILE A 262 2.12 10.80 -0.38
N GLY A 263 3.30 10.97 -0.98
CA GLY A 263 4.07 9.90 -1.62
C GLY A 263 3.91 9.78 -3.15
N ASP A 264 3.01 10.54 -3.78
CA ASP A 264 2.88 10.64 -5.23
C ASP A 264 3.70 11.81 -5.79
N PHE A 265 4.40 11.54 -6.90
CA PHE A 265 5.16 12.56 -7.62
C PHE A 265 4.47 12.94 -8.92
N ALA A 266 3.87 11.99 -9.64
CA ALA A 266 3.09 12.28 -10.83
C ALA A 266 1.61 12.50 -10.49
N THR A 267 1.04 13.60 -10.96
CA THR A 267 -0.42 13.79 -10.91
C THR A 267 -1.08 12.90 -11.96
N LEU A 268 -1.90 11.95 -11.50
CA LEU A 268 -2.67 11.05 -12.35
C LEU A 268 -4.07 11.62 -12.60
N HIS A 269 -4.44 11.75 -13.87
CA HIS A 269 -5.76 12.19 -14.32
C HIS A 269 -6.55 11.01 -14.85
N PRO A 270 -7.64 10.59 -14.20
CA PRO A 270 -8.44 9.46 -14.67
C PRO A 270 -9.05 9.79 -16.02
N THR A 271 -9.12 8.80 -16.91
CA THR A 271 -9.83 8.98 -18.18
C THR A 271 -11.30 9.29 -17.94
N THR A 272 -11.84 10.22 -18.73
CA THR A 272 -13.26 10.59 -18.71
C THR A 272 -14.05 9.87 -19.81
N GLU A 273 -13.39 8.97 -20.55
CA GLU A 273 -14.04 8.19 -21.60
C GLU A 273 -15.14 7.29 -21.01
N PRO A 274 -16.32 7.23 -21.65
CA PRO A 274 -17.39 6.34 -21.22
C PRO A 274 -16.93 4.87 -21.20
N ASN A 275 -17.34 4.13 -20.17
CA ASN A 275 -17.04 2.70 -20.00
C ASN A 275 -15.56 2.36 -19.76
N LYS A 276 -14.74 3.32 -19.31
CA LYS A 276 -13.35 3.10 -18.90
C LYS A 276 -13.16 3.04 -17.38
N THR A 277 -14.19 2.60 -16.67
CA THR A 277 -14.14 2.28 -15.24
C THR A 277 -14.40 0.78 -15.05
N GLY A 278 -14.01 0.23 -13.90
CA GLY A 278 -14.14 -1.18 -13.62
C GLY A 278 -12.84 -1.93 -13.85
N VAL A 279 -11.89 -1.77 -12.94
CA VAL A 279 -10.70 -2.62 -12.91
C VAL A 279 -11.11 -4.01 -12.44
N GLU A 280 -10.93 -5.00 -13.30
CA GLU A 280 -11.29 -6.39 -13.05
C GLU A 280 -10.05 -7.28 -13.10
N PHE A 281 -9.98 -8.30 -12.23
CA PHE A 281 -8.95 -9.32 -12.30
C PHE A 281 -9.42 -10.67 -11.74
N GLU A 282 -8.78 -11.75 -12.18
CA GLU A 282 -8.94 -13.08 -11.59
C GLU A 282 -7.96 -13.23 -10.40
N TRP A 283 -8.52 -13.47 -9.22
CA TRP A 283 -7.76 -13.85 -8.04
C TRP A 283 -7.55 -15.36 -8.02
N LEU A 284 -6.33 -15.80 -7.72
CA LEU A 284 -5.94 -17.20 -7.64
C LEU A 284 -5.38 -17.51 -6.25
N LYS A 285 -5.96 -18.52 -5.59
CA LYS A 285 -5.51 -18.96 -4.27
C LYS A 285 -4.12 -19.57 -4.36
N ASN A 286 -3.86 -20.46 -5.30
CA ASN A 286 -2.56 -21.10 -5.49
C ASN A 286 -2.11 -20.93 -6.94
N LEU A 287 -0.80 -20.73 -7.12
CA LEU A 287 -0.18 -20.63 -8.44
C LEU A 287 0.55 -21.92 -8.84
N ASP A 288 0.53 -22.94 -7.97
CA ASP A 288 1.12 -24.24 -8.24
C ASP A 288 0.54 -24.83 -9.53
N ASN A 289 1.40 -25.00 -10.54
CA ASN A 289 1.05 -25.50 -11.88
C ASN A 289 0.21 -24.54 -12.74
N VAL A 290 0.05 -23.27 -12.37
CA VAL A 290 -0.50 -22.26 -13.28
C VAL A 290 0.52 -22.01 -14.39
N LEU A 291 0.12 -22.29 -15.63
CA LEU A 291 0.89 -21.98 -16.82
C LEU A 291 0.35 -20.68 -17.41
N ILE A 292 1.20 -19.66 -17.53
CA ILE A 292 0.91 -18.49 -18.36
C ILE A 292 1.58 -18.71 -19.70
N ASP A 293 0.78 -18.84 -20.76
CA ASP A 293 1.23 -19.13 -22.12
C ASP A 293 2.23 -20.31 -22.23
N GLY A 294 1.95 -21.36 -21.44
CA GLY A 294 2.76 -22.59 -21.42
C GLY A 294 3.99 -22.55 -20.53
N ARG A 295 4.24 -21.45 -19.81
CA ARG A 295 5.34 -21.33 -18.83
C ARG A 295 4.79 -21.39 -17.41
N PRO A 296 5.34 -22.23 -16.52
CA PRO A 296 4.95 -22.17 -15.11
C PRO A 296 5.32 -20.81 -14.55
N ILE A 297 4.43 -20.24 -13.73
CA ILE A 297 4.82 -19.17 -12.83
C ILE A 297 5.80 -19.82 -11.85
N SER A 298 7.10 -19.63 -12.08
CA SER A 298 8.12 -20.16 -11.19
C SER A 298 7.95 -19.49 -9.83
N ASN A 299 7.88 -20.30 -8.76
CA ASN A 299 7.99 -19.84 -7.37
C ASN A 299 9.40 -19.26 -7.07
N ASP A 300 10.15 -18.83 -8.09
CA ASP A 300 11.51 -18.31 -7.95
C ASP A 300 11.54 -17.04 -7.09
N PHE A 301 10.40 -16.37 -6.90
CA PHE A 301 10.25 -15.28 -5.94
C PHE A 301 8.87 -15.31 -5.25
N GLU A 302 8.86 -15.32 -3.91
CA GLU A 302 7.64 -15.15 -3.08
C GLU A 302 6.83 -13.88 -3.47
N ASN A 303 7.48 -12.91 -4.11
CA ASN A 303 6.90 -11.65 -4.55
C ASN A 303 5.90 -11.80 -5.70
N ASP A 304 6.11 -12.73 -6.64
CA ASP A 304 5.24 -12.83 -7.83
C ASP A 304 3.86 -13.39 -7.46
N THR A 305 3.80 -14.26 -6.45
CA THR A 305 2.52 -14.73 -5.88
C THR A 305 1.72 -13.60 -5.25
N ASN A 306 2.39 -12.69 -4.55
CA ASN A 306 1.75 -11.52 -3.95
C ASN A 306 1.21 -10.58 -5.03
N ILE A 307 1.94 -10.38 -6.14
CA ILE A 307 1.49 -9.56 -7.27
C ILE A 307 0.21 -10.14 -7.89
N VAL A 308 0.15 -11.46 -8.14
CA VAL A 308 -1.06 -12.09 -8.72
C VAL A 308 -2.26 -12.05 -7.78
N ARG A 309 -2.05 -12.01 -6.47
CA ARG A 309 -3.15 -11.82 -5.51
C ARG A 309 -3.53 -10.36 -5.30
N SER A 310 -2.93 -9.44 -6.06
CA SER A 310 -3.12 -8.00 -5.91
C SER A 310 -3.79 -7.34 -7.09
N VAL A 311 -4.37 -6.18 -6.82
CA VAL A 311 -4.76 -5.18 -7.82
C VAL A 311 -4.06 -3.86 -7.52
N TYR A 312 -3.62 -3.20 -8.59
CA TYR A 312 -2.99 -1.89 -8.54
C TYR A 312 -3.97 -0.87 -9.06
N LEU A 313 -4.27 0.13 -8.23
CA LEU A 313 -5.34 1.09 -8.47
C LEU A 313 -4.77 2.52 -8.44
N MET A 314 -5.51 3.45 -9.05
CA MET A 314 -5.27 4.86 -8.82
C MET A 314 -5.48 5.17 -7.33
N PRO A 315 -4.61 5.94 -6.66
CA PRO A 315 -4.84 6.36 -5.29
C PRO A 315 -6.23 6.98 -5.08
N PHE A 316 -6.92 6.60 -4.01
CA PHE A 316 -8.32 6.98 -3.79
C PHE A 316 -8.68 7.12 -2.32
N LYS A 317 -9.81 7.78 -2.05
CA LYS A 317 -10.40 7.91 -0.72
C LYS A 317 -11.32 6.71 -0.45
N TYR A 318 -11.16 6.06 0.70
CA TYR A 318 -11.97 4.89 1.05
C TYR A 318 -13.45 5.21 1.14
N TRP A 319 -13.78 6.37 1.70
CA TRP A 319 -15.16 6.72 2.02
C TRP A 319 -15.42 8.22 1.93
N GLU A 320 -16.51 8.56 1.25
CA GLU A 320 -17.06 9.89 1.10
C GLU A 320 -18.49 9.93 1.66
N THR A 321 -18.71 10.85 2.61
CA THR A 321 -19.96 10.93 3.41
C THR A 321 -21.19 11.33 2.61
N ASP A 322 -20.97 11.94 1.45
CA ASP A 322 -21.98 12.43 0.50
C ASP A 322 -22.33 11.42 -0.60
N HIS A 323 -21.62 10.28 -0.66
CA HIS A 323 -21.82 9.24 -1.67
C HIS A 323 -22.47 7.99 -1.08
N LYS A 324 -23.26 7.26 -1.88
CA LYS A 324 -23.81 5.97 -1.46
C LYS A 324 -22.72 4.90 -1.38
N TYR A 325 -23.02 3.79 -0.71
CA TYR A 325 -22.09 2.68 -0.52
C TYR A 325 -21.54 2.13 -1.84
N GLU A 326 -22.40 1.96 -2.83
CA GLU A 326 -22.09 1.44 -4.17
C GLU A 326 -21.40 2.46 -5.08
N GLU A 327 -21.38 3.74 -4.70
CA GLU A 327 -20.76 4.83 -5.45
C GLU A 327 -19.32 5.12 -4.97
N GLN A 328 -18.89 4.50 -3.86
CA GLN A 328 -17.55 4.72 -3.31
C GLN A 328 -16.46 4.14 -4.21
N ALA A 329 -15.32 4.81 -4.28
CA ALA A 329 -14.15 4.31 -5.01
C ALA A 329 -13.63 2.96 -4.47
N GLY A 330 -13.80 2.71 -3.16
CA GLY A 330 -13.44 1.45 -2.51
C GLY A 330 -14.45 0.30 -2.70
N PHE A 331 -15.59 0.54 -3.34
CA PHE A 331 -16.60 -0.49 -3.59
C PHE A 331 -16.07 -1.54 -4.57
N PHE A 332 -16.31 -2.82 -4.27
CA PHE A 332 -15.90 -3.94 -5.09
C PHE A 332 -16.94 -5.06 -5.15
N ILE A 333 -16.88 -5.83 -6.22
CA ILE A 333 -17.73 -6.97 -6.51
C ILE A 333 -16.86 -8.22 -6.61
N VAL A 334 -17.29 -9.32 -6.02
CA VAL A 334 -16.66 -10.63 -6.18
C VAL A 334 -17.63 -11.57 -6.89
N LYS A 335 -17.21 -12.10 -8.05
CA LYS A 335 -17.92 -13.15 -8.76
C LYS A 335 -17.22 -14.48 -8.47
N LEU A 336 -17.89 -15.35 -7.73
CA LEU A 336 -17.43 -16.70 -7.45
C LEU A 336 -18.02 -17.64 -8.51
N PRO A 337 -17.18 -18.30 -9.33
CA PRO A 337 -17.68 -19.23 -10.34
C PRO A 337 -18.44 -20.38 -9.66
N GLY A 338 -19.54 -20.80 -10.28
CA GLY A 338 -20.28 -21.97 -9.85
C GLY A 338 -19.45 -23.25 -9.98
N ASN A 339 -19.69 -24.21 -9.09
CA ASN A 339 -19.07 -25.53 -9.17
C ASN A 339 -20.11 -26.58 -9.60
N GLY A 340 -19.87 -27.24 -10.74
CA GLY A 340 -20.77 -28.27 -11.28
C GLY A 340 -22.15 -27.71 -11.63
N SER A 341 -23.16 -28.03 -10.80
CA SER A 341 -24.55 -27.59 -10.96
C SER A 341 -24.89 -26.27 -10.25
N GLU A 342 -23.97 -25.71 -9.46
CA GLU A 342 -24.19 -24.41 -8.80
C GLU A 342 -24.09 -23.26 -9.82
N GLN A 343 -24.94 -22.25 -9.68
CA GLN A 343 -24.83 -21.00 -10.44
C GLN A 343 -23.70 -20.14 -9.88
N GLU A 344 -23.17 -19.24 -10.73
CA GLU A 344 -22.27 -18.17 -10.30
C GLU A 344 -22.90 -17.36 -9.16
N ARG A 345 -22.09 -17.02 -8.15
CA ARG A 345 -22.52 -16.18 -7.04
C ARG A 345 -21.81 -14.85 -7.08
N VAL A 346 -22.57 -13.79 -6.79
CA VAL A 346 -22.07 -12.42 -6.77
C VAL A 346 -22.17 -11.90 -5.34
N TYR A 347 -21.08 -11.30 -4.89
CA TYR A 347 -20.95 -10.66 -3.58
C TYR A 347 -20.47 -9.22 -3.78
N THR A 348 -20.81 -8.35 -2.83
CA THR A 348 -20.36 -6.96 -2.83
C THR A 348 -19.67 -6.60 -1.52
N GLY A 349 -18.77 -5.64 -1.59
CA GLY A 349 -17.94 -5.20 -0.47
C GLY A 349 -17.44 -3.78 -0.69
N ASN A 350 -16.84 -3.20 0.34
CA ASN A 350 -16.23 -1.88 0.25
C ASN A 350 -15.03 -1.80 1.19
N LEU A 351 -13.94 -1.22 0.71
CA LEU A 351 -12.74 -0.98 1.49
C LEU A 351 -12.98 0.15 2.49
N LEU A 352 -12.84 -0.14 3.77
CA LEU A 352 -12.96 0.84 4.86
C LEU A 352 -11.58 1.07 5.49
N GLY A 353 -11.22 2.34 5.68
CA GLY A 353 -10.00 2.71 6.40
C GLY A 353 -10.10 2.38 7.89
N SER A 354 -8.96 2.14 8.54
CA SER A 354 -8.93 1.94 10.00
C SER A 354 -9.15 3.26 10.74
N ASN A 355 -10.11 3.27 11.68
CA ASN A 355 -10.41 4.40 12.57
C ASN A 355 -9.21 4.81 13.46
N SER A 356 -8.20 3.95 13.63
CA SER A 356 -7.05 4.22 14.51
C SER A 356 -5.97 5.12 13.92
N SER A 357 -6.03 5.43 12.61
CA SER A 357 -4.90 6.09 11.91
C SER A 357 -5.24 7.34 11.09
N ASN A 358 -6.47 7.88 11.16
CA ASN A 358 -6.93 8.99 10.30
C ASN A 358 -6.72 8.75 8.79
N SER A 359 -6.51 7.50 8.37
CA SER A 359 -6.17 7.18 6.97
C SER A 359 -7.45 7.01 6.17
N HIS A 360 -8.03 8.12 5.73
CA HIS A 360 -9.19 8.14 4.83
C HIS A 360 -8.82 7.76 3.38
N TYR A 361 -7.54 7.55 3.08
CA TYR A 361 -7.02 7.33 1.73
C TYR A 361 -6.16 6.06 1.64
N LEU A 362 -6.27 5.37 0.50
CA LEU A 362 -5.23 4.49 -0.01
C LEU A 362 -4.37 5.30 -0.98
N ARG A 363 -3.15 5.63 -0.56
CA ARG A 363 -2.25 6.54 -1.29
C ARG A 363 -1.34 5.79 -2.24
N ALA A 364 -0.64 6.55 -3.09
CA ALA A 364 0.51 6.03 -3.81
C ALA A 364 1.53 5.43 -2.83
N GLY A 365 2.03 4.23 -3.13
CA GLY A 365 2.94 3.50 -2.23
C GLY A 365 2.28 2.88 -0.99
N HIS A 366 0.99 3.14 -0.74
CA HIS A 366 0.29 2.40 0.29
C HIS A 366 -0.17 1.02 -0.23
N TYR A 367 -0.11 0.07 0.69
CA TYR A 367 -0.53 -1.30 0.50
C TYR A 367 -1.67 -1.63 1.48
N ALA A 368 -2.69 -2.31 0.95
CA ALA A 368 -3.81 -2.87 1.69
C ALA A 368 -3.73 -4.40 1.67
N ASP A 369 -3.60 -5.04 2.82
CA ASP A 369 -3.81 -6.49 2.92
C ASP A 369 -5.25 -6.77 3.33
N VAL A 370 -5.94 -7.59 2.53
CA VAL A 370 -7.36 -7.89 2.68
C VAL A 370 -7.55 -9.39 2.83
N SER A 371 -8.05 -9.81 3.99
CA SER A 371 -8.66 -11.11 4.18
C SER A 371 -10.18 -10.99 4.10
N LEU A 372 -10.76 -11.68 3.12
CA LEU A 372 -12.15 -11.55 2.72
C LEU A 372 -12.97 -12.78 3.15
N THR A 373 -14.13 -12.53 3.76
CA THR A 373 -15.16 -13.55 4.00
C THR A 373 -16.42 -13.21 3.21
N LEU A 374 -16.76 -14.06 2.23
CA LEU A 374 -17.99 -14.01 1.44
C LEU A 374 -19.12 -14.68 2.20
N THR A 375 -20.23 -14.00 2.47
CA THR A 375 -21.34 -14.58 3.24
C THR A 375 -22.54 -14.87 2.35
N ASP A 376 -23.02 -16.11 2.35
CA ASP A 376 -24.24 -16.49 1.62
C ASP A 376 -25.50 -15.96 2.31
N GLY A 377 -26.37 -15.31 1.54
CA GLY A 377 -27.72 -14.92 1.97
C GLY A 377 -28.78 -16.00 1.74
N THR A 378 -30.03 -15.72 2.14
CA THR A 378 -31.18 -16.62 1.97
C THR A 378 -31.76 -16.66 0.54
N GLU A 379 -31.34 -15.76 -0.35
CA GLU A 379 -31.72 -15.73 -1.77
C GLU A 379 -30.47 -15.71 -2.67
N ALA A 380 -30.62 -16.07 -3.95
CA ALA A 380 -29.54 -16.03 -4.95
C ALA A 380 -29.15 -14.56 -5.25
N GLY A 381 -28.24 -14.03 -4.43
CA GLY A 381 -27.72 -12.67 -4.48
C GLY A 381 -27.10 -12.33 -3.13
N GLY A 382 -25.80 -12.60 -2.96
CA GLY A 382 -25.12 -12.53 -1.67
C GLY A 382 -24.83 -11.10 -1.23
N THR A 383 -25.25 -10.74 -0.02
CA THR A 383 -24.93 -9.48 0.65
C THR A 383 -23.81 -9.69 1.67
N GLY A 384 -22.70 -8.94 1.51
CA GLY A 384 -21.79 -8.62 2.61
C GLY A 384 -20.43 -9.33 2.59
N SER A 385 -19.41 -8.52 2.33
CA SER A 385 -17.99 -8.79 2.58
C SER A 385 -17.56 -8.21 3.92
N MET A 386 -16.96 -9.00 4.82
CA MET A 386 -16.30 -8.49 6.01
C MET A 386 -14.78 -8.45 5.79
N ILE A 387 -14.18 -7.26 5.89
CA ILE A 387 -12.72 -7.06 5.86
C ILE A 387 -12.21 -7.26 7.29
N ILE A 388 -11.43 -8.32 7.51
CA ILE A 388 -10.77 -8.52 8.80
C ILE A 388 -9.34 -7.99 8.69
N LYS A 389 -9.13 -6.85 9.35
CA LYS A 389 -7.84 -6.26 9.76
C LYS A 389 -6.89 -5.79 8.65
N TRP A 390 -6.66 -4.49 8.67
CA TRP A 390 -5.49 -3.83 8.12
C TRP A 390 -4.28 -4.19 8.99
N ASN A 391 -3.25 -4.84 8.45
CA ASN A 391 -1.98 -5.00 9.17
C ASN A 391 -0.90 -4.16 8.46
N LYS A 392 -0.40 -3.14 9.17
CA LYS A 392 0.79 -2.35 8.75
C LYS A 392 2.08 -2.88 9.37
N GLU A 393 2.03 -4.04 10.02
CA GLU A 393 3.17 -4.61 10.74
C GLU A 393 3.64 -5.90 10.05
N GLU A 394 4.95 -6.16 10.14
CA GLU A 394 5.62 -7.35 9.60
C GLU A 394 4.88 -8.63 9.99
N LYS A 395 4.94 -9.65 9.11
CA LYS A 395 4.33 -10.96 9.34
C LYS A 395 4.83 -11.56 10.65
N GLU A 396 4.05 -11.44 11.71
CA GLU A 396 4.09 -12.40 12.80
C GLU A 396 3.43 -13.71 12.33
N GLU A 397 4.10 -14.84 12.56
CA GLU A 397 3.46 -16.15 12.47
C GLU A 397 2.31 -16.21 13.48
N VAL A 398 1.06 -16.24 13.01
CA VAL A 398 -0.11 -16.39 13.88
C VAL A 398 -0.68 -17.81 13.78
N PRO A 399 -0.78 -18.56 14.90
CA PRO A 399 -1.49 -19.83 14.93
C PRO A 399 -3.00 -19.63 14.80
N HIS A 400 -3.64 -20.40 13.92
CA HIS A 400 -5.08 -20.36 13.64
C HIS A 400 -5.92 -20.84 14.85
N HIS A 401 -6.78 -20.01 15.45
CA HIS A 401 -8.16 -20.28 15.97
C HIS A 401 -8.71 -19.10 16.82
N PRO A 402 -10.01 -18.71 16.70
CA PRO A 402 -10.63 -17.72 17.59
C PRO A 402 -10.84 -18.26 19.01
N VAL A 403 -10.61 -17.43 20.02
CA VAL A 403 -10.83 -17.75 21.44
C VAL A 403 -12.31 -17.55 21.78
N PRO A 404 -12.96 -18.40 22.60
CA PRO A 404 -14.34 -18.18 23.06
C PRO A 404 -14.56 -16.78 23.67
N GLY A 405 -15.68 -16.13 23.34
CA GLY A 405 -16.00 -14.74 23.71
C GLY A 405 -17.23 -14.18 22.97
N ILE A 406 -17.50 -12.88 23.14
CA ILE A 406 -18.61 -12.14 22.55
C ILE A 406 -18.10 -11.33 21.36
N TYR A 407 -18.35 -11.81 20.16
CA TYR A 407 -17.96 -11.16 18.91
C TYR A 407 -19.13 -10.43 18.25
N LYS A 408 -20.38 -10.71 18.65
CA LYS A 408 -21.59 -10.17 18.02
C LYS A 408 -22.70 -9.79 19.01
N ALA A 409 -23.65 -8.99 18.52
CA ALA A 409 -24.79 -8.49 19.30
C ALA A 409 -25.75 -9.60 19.77
N GLU A 410 -25.85 -10.72 19.05
CA GLU A 410 -26.70 -11.84 19.42
C GLU A 410 -26.11 -12.63 20.60
N GLU A 411 -24.80 -12.84 20.58
CA GLU A 411 -24.07 -13.44 21.71
C GLU A 411 -24.16 -12.52 22.93
N ALA A 412 -24.06 -11.20 22.70
CA ALA A 412 -24.33 -10.20 23.73
C ALA A 412 -25.79 -10.28 24.22
N LYS A 413 -26.77 -10.50 23.34
CA LYS A 413 -28.18 -10.65 23.75
C LYS A 413 -28.40 -11.91 24.57
N LEU A 414 -27.78 -13.03 24.21
CA LEU A 414 -27.84 -14.27 24.98
C LEU A 414 -27.18 -14.10 26.36
N LEU A 415 -26.03 -13.42 26.40
CA LEU A 415 -25.40 -13.05 27.65
C LEU A 415 -26.32 -12.15 28.47
N LEU A 416 -26.91 -11.11 27.86
CA LEU A 416 -27.85 -10.20 28.52
C LEU A 416 -29.05 -10.95 29.10
N GLU A 417 -29.68 -11.85 28.34
CA GLU A 417 -30.82 -12.63 28.80
C GLU A 417 -30.44 -13.55 29.97
N ALA A 418 -29.25 -14.14 29.95
CA ALA A 418 -28.75 -14.96 31.05
C ALA A 418 -28.49 -14.12 32.31
N LEU A 419 -27.92 -12.92 32.15
CA LEU A 419 -27.67 -11.97 33.24
C LEU A 419 -28.97 -11.42 33.83
N GLN A 420 -29.97 -11.09 33.00
CA GLN A 420 -31.29 -10.62 33.44
C GLN A 420 -32.09 -11.71 34.18
N LYS A 421 -31.89 -12.98 33.80
CA LYS A 421 -32.48 -14.13 34.52
C LYS A 421 -31.68 -14.52 35.76
N ASN A 422 -30.50 -13.94 35.96
CA ASN A 422 -29.55 -14.26 37.01
C ASN A 422 -29.25 -15.77 37.11
N ASP A 423 -29.08 -16.42 35.96
CA ASP A 423 -28.80 -17.85 35.88
C ASP A 423 -27.51 -18.08 35.08
N ALA A 424 -26.44 -18.45 35.79
CA ALA A 424 -25.12 -18.68 35.20
C ALA A 424 -25.07 -19.97 34.37
N SER A 425 -25.97 -20.94 34.62
CA SER A 425 -25.97 -22.24 33.94
C SER A 425 -26.43 -22.15 32.49
N VAL A 426 -27.11 -21.06 32.14
CA VAL A 426 -27.61 -20.79 30.78
C VAL A 426 -26.67 -19.89 29.97
N ILE A 427 -25.53 -19.45 30.53
CA ILE A 427 -24.51 -18.73 29.76
C ILE A 427 -23.88 -19.72 28.76
N PRO A 428 -23.95 -19.45 27.45
CA PRO A 428 -23.44 -20.38 26.44
C PRO A 428 -21.92 -20.60 26.55
N LYS A 429 -21.47 -21.85 26.38
CA LYS A 429 -20.05 -22.24 26.48
C LYS A 429 -19.13 -21.56 25.46
N ASN A 430 -19.66 -21.04 24.37
CA ASN A 430 -18.92 -20.28 23.37
C ASN A 430 -18.70 -18.82 23.78
N CYS A 431 -19.46 -18.30 24.75
CA CYS A 431 -19.31 -16.95 25.27
C CYS A 431 -18.16 -16.83 26.27
N TYR A 432 -17.60 -17.95 26.75
CA TYR A 432 -16.53 -17.94 27.75
C TYR A 432 -15.51 -19.05 27.54
N LYS A 433 -14.30 -18.83 28.03
CA LYS A 433 -13.25 -19.84 28.10
C LYS A 433 -12.91 -20.12 29.56
N GLN A 434 -12.73 -21.38 29.92
CA GLN A 434 -12.22 -21.72 31.24
C GLN A 434 -10.74 -21.42 31.30
N GLU A 435 -10.34 -20.55 32.22
CA GLU A 435 -8.95 -20.18 32.46
C GLU A 435 -8.62 -20.39 33.94
N MET A 436 -7.35 -20.64 34.25
CA MET A 436 -6.88 -20.74 35.64
C MET A 436 -6.34 -19.38 36.06
N ILE A 437 -7.03 -18.72 36.99
CA ILE A 437 -6.62 -17.44 37.58
C ILE A 437 -6.42 -17.67 39.08
N ASP A 438 -5.25 -17.31 39.62
CA ASP A 438 -4.88 -17.48 41.03
C ASP A 438 -5.15 -18.87 41.63
N GLY A 439 -4.87 -19.91 40.84
CA GLY A 439 -5.02 -21.31 41.27
C GLY A 439 -6.47 -21.82 41.29
N LYS A 440 -7.43 -21.03 40.78
CA LYS A 440 -8.84 -21.43 40.61
C LYS A 440 -9.24 -21.42 39.15
N THR A 441 -10.07 -22.38 38.75
CA THR A 441 -10.69 -22.39 37.41
C THR A 441 -11.84 -21.40 37.40
N VAL A 442 -11.78 -20.42 36.52
CA VAL A 442 -12.81 -19.39 36.33
C VAL A 442 -13.25 -19.34 34.86
N ASN A 443 -14.50 -18.96 34.63
CA ASN A 443 -15.05 -18.83 33.28
C ASN A 443 -14.89 -17.39 32.78
N VAL A 444 -14.02 -17.16 31.81
CA VAL A 444 -13.69 -15.81 31.32
C VAL A 444 -14.51 -15.48 30.08
N ILE A 445 -15.36 -14.45 30.17
CA ILE A 445 -16.13 -13.89 29.06
C ILE A 445 -15.33 -12.72 28.49
N ARG A 446 -14.97 -12.78 27.22
CA ARG A 446 -14.17 -11.74 26.54
C ARG A 446 -14.99 -11.00 25.52
N LEU A 447 -14.94 -9.67 25.49
CA LEU A 447 -15.62 -8.88 24.46
C LEU A 447 -14.70 -8.61 23.29
N PHE A 448 -15.23 -8.80 22.08
CA PHE A 448 -14.58 -8.51 20.80
C PHE A 448 -15.45 -7.59 19.93
N THR A 449 -16.51 -7.02 20.51
CA THR A 449 -17.38 -6.02 19.89
C THR A 449 -17.93 -5.07 20.96
N ASN A 450 -18.25 -3.84 20.55
CA ASN A 450 -19.06 -2.95 21.37
C ASN A 450 -20.49 -3.50 21.47
N ILE A 451 -21.12 -3.26 22.61
CA ILE A 451 -22.45 -3.75 22.92
C ILE A 451 -23.34 -2.54 23.22
N ASP A 452 -24.48 -2.45 22.54
CA ASP A 452 -25.50 -1.46 22.84
C ASP A 452 -26.64 -2.13 23.62
N TRP A 453 -26.65 -1.87 24.92
CA TRP A 453 -27.74 -2.19 25.83
C TRP A 453 -28.36 -0.91 26.41
N SER A 454 -28.42 0.15 25.61
CA SER A 454 -28.99 1.45 26.01
C SER A 454 -30.45 1.37 26.47
N GLN A 455 -31.18 0.31 26.13
CA GLN A 455 -32.50 0.02 26.67
C GLN A 455 -32.50 -0.41 28.15
N ILE A 456 -31.35 -0.80 28.70
CA ILE A 456 -31.23 -1.37 30.05
C ILE A 456 -30.92 -0.26 31.06
N THR A 457 -31.89 0.03 31.92
CA THR A 457 -31.79 1.04 32.98
C THR A 457 -31.64 0.42 34.37
N GLU A 458 -31.48 -0.89 34.45
CA GLU A 458 -31.38 -1.67 35.71
C GLU A 458 -29.96 -2.23 35.92
N GLU A 459 -29.72 -2.82 37.10
CA GLU A 459 -28.43 -3.44 37.43
C GLU A 459 -28.33 -4.87 36.88
N LEU A 460 -27.28 -5.16 36.12
CA LEU A 460 -26.94 -6.51 35.67
C LEU A 460 -25.74 -7.03 36.46
N HIS A 461 -25.86 -8.21 37.06
CA HIS A 461 -24.79 -8.80 37.85
C HIS A 461 -24.08 -9.93 37.10
N ILE A 462 -22.76 -9.83 36.94
CA ILE A 462 -21.91 -10.91 36.41
C ILE A 462 -21.77 -11.98 37.49
N PRO A 463 -22.14 -13.24 37.22
CA PRO A 463 -22.10 -14.29 38.25
C PRO A 463 -20.69 -14.53 38.79
N ASP A 464 -20.55 -14.78 40.09
CA ASP A 464 -19.27 -14.96 40.79
C ASP A 464 -18.33 -16.06 40.25
N SER A 465 -18.84 -16.97 39.41
CA SER A 465 -18.03 -18.00 38.74
C SER A 465 -17.48 -17.56 37.37
N PHE A 466 -17.75 -16.32 37.00
CA PHE A 466 -17.40 -15.72 35.72
C PHE A 466 -16.67 -14.39 35.91
N VAL A 467 -15.78 -14.08 34.97
CA VAL A 467 -15.10 -12.79 34.89
C VAL A 467 -15.36 -12.18 33.51
N LEU A 468 -15.78 -10.92 33.48
CA LEU A 468 -15.99 -10.17 32.24
C LEU A 468 -14.75 -9.34 31.89
N VAL A 469 -14.20 -9.56 30.71
CA VAL A 469 -13.03 -8.82 30.18
C VAL A 469 -13.45 -8.03 28.95
N CYS A 470 -13.39 -6.71 29.04
CA CYS A 470 -13.92 -5.83 27.99
C CYS A 470 -12.98 -5.64 26.79
N GLN A 471 -11.66 -5.82 26.96
CA GLN A 471 -10.65 -5.75 25.88
C GLN A 471 -10.71 -4.46 25.06
N GLY A 472 -11.00 -3.33 25.72
CA GLY A 472 -11.17 -2.02 25.08
C GLY A 472 -12.51 -1.79 24.38
N TYR A 473 -13.39 -2.79 24.31
CA TYR A 473 -14.77 -2.64 23.81
C TYR A 473 -15.70 -2.12 24.91
N LYS A 474 -16.74 -1.39 24.50
CA LYS A 474 -17.64 -0.67 25.41
C LYS A 474 -19.01 -1.33 25.45
N ILE A 475 -19.61 -1.36 26.63
CA ILE A 475 -21.03 -1.66 26.82
C ILE A 475 -21.75 -0.34 27.12
N GLN A 476 -22.66 0.05 26.24
CA GLN A 476 -23.54 1.20 26.45
C GLN A 476 -24.78 0.75 27.22
N LEU A 477 -25.14 1.47 28.29
CA LEU A 477 -26.32 1.20 29.11
C LEU A 477 -27.24 2.42 29.13
N GLY A 478 -28.50 2.18 29.47
CA GLY A 478 -29.50 3.22 29.66
C GLY A 478 -29.24 4.07 30.91
N LYS A 479 -30.01 5.15 31.05
CA LYS A 479 -29.93 6.05 32.20
C LYS A 479 -30.18 5.25 33.49
N GLU A 480 -29.25 5.32 34.45
CA GLU A 480 -29.20 4.52 35.70
C GLU A 480 -28.81 3.03 35.57
N GLY A 481 -28.54 2.54 34.36
CA GLY A 481 -28.04 1.17 34.16
C GLY A 481 -26.61 0.98 34.66
N LYS A 482 -26.34 -0.14 35.32
CA LYS A 482 -24.99 -0.48 35.82
C LYS A 482 -24.72 -1.98 35.73
N ILE A 483 -23.45 -2.36 35.59
CA ILE A 483 -23.01 -3.76 35.65
C ILE A 483 -22.14 -3.93 36.89
N THR A 484 -22.40 -4.97 37.68
CA THR A 484 -21.64 -5.28 38.90
C THR A 484 -21.15 -6.73 38.91
N GLY A 485 -20.14 -7.04 39.73
CA GLY A 485 -19.44 -8.33 39.72
C GLY A 485 -17.96 -8.18 39.36
N GLU A 486 -17.29 -9.28 39.02
CA GLU A 486 -15.86 -9.27 38.68
C GLU A 486 -15.65 -8.88 37.21
N ILE A 487 -15.19 -7.64 37.01
CA ILE A 487 -14.96 -7.03 35.70
C ILE A 487 -13.52 -6.51 35.66
N THR A 488 -12.78 -6.89 34.62
CA THR A 488 -11.40 -6.44 34.43
C THR A 488 -11.34 -5.48 33.24
N GLU A 489 -10.56 -4.39 33.41
CA GLU A 489 -10.47 -3.20 32.53
C GLU A 489 -11.63 -2.20 32.69
N GLU A 490 -11.36 -0.88 32.61
CA GLU A 490 -12.35 0.17 32.92
C GLU A 490 -13.59 0.08 32.00
N LEU A 491 -14.73 -0.27 32.60
CA LEU A 491 -16.03 -0.20 31.95
C LEU A 491 -16.41 1.28 31.76
N HIS A 492 -16.15 1.86 30.59
CA HIS A 492 -16.64 3.19 30.25
C HIS A 492 -18.14 3.15 29.93
N VAL A 493 -18.98 3.26 30.97
CA VAL A 493 -20.43 3.43 30.81
C VAL A 493 -20.71 4.85 30.31
N ILE A 494 -21.16 4.98 29.06
CA ILE A 494 -21.68 6.25 28.53
C ILE A 494 -23.17 6.27 28.83
N THR A 495 -23.57 6.90 29.94
CA THR A 495 -24.98 7.17 30.23
C THR A 495 -25.43 8.36 29.37
N SER A 496 -26.48 8.17 28.58
CA SER A 496 -27.15 9.28 27.89
C SER A 496 -27.84 10.18 28.93
N VAL A 497 -27.27 11.35 29.20
CA VAL A 497 -28.01 12.47 29.78
C VAL A 497 -28.90 13.01 28.66
N THR A 498 -30.21 13.02 28.89
CA THR A 498 -31.24 13.63 28.03
C THR A 498 -30.83 14.99 27.49
#